data_AF-A0A6J3M9B9-F1
#
_entry.id   AF-A0A6J3M9B9-F1
#
_cell.length_a   1.000
_cell.length_b   1.000
_cell.length_c   1.000
_cell.angle_alpha   90.00
_cell.angle_beta   90.00
_cell.angle_gamma   90.00
#
_symmetry.space_group_name_H-M   'P 1'
#
loop_
_entity.id
_entity.type
_entity.pdbx_description
1 polymer ?
#
loop_
_entity_poly.entity_id
_entity_poly.type
_entity_poly.pdbx_seq_one_letter_code
_entity_poly.pdbx_strand_id
1 'polypeptide(L)'
;MAVKGVAPFATFLIVGPTCFFLGILFALFPYDYHVLWTTPAVSDITIDPRDVYFALQENHLKFLHASPPLISRILHIVIGTGLLGFLMKLYKPSEANMLFDGASLVLYMCGITVYIANIVKGLRTVTAGAYGGQDADAGPRDETYIGREDSLRVLAASNTILALVLVGILVLQAGQWYAQRKEAEEMEEMDKAREEKRKAQQAVGDMSVYSSDPSWADVEPLPTDEGGANPLAAIAYSEEYGEAMSYLRAVMAADENSTRALNLTKHLIGLNPAHYTVWLYRARILFTLQCDLAQELAWLNKIALEHQKNYQIWHHRNQIVNMRNTSDGETDFIAQMFDLDAKNYHVWSYRQWLVQRFDLWDQGELEFTEVMLRKDVRNNSAWNHRWYVINGREMEGVPGVSDRDIREREIAFTKAALATAPQNRSAWNYLRGIQRHSDIALQDLKPIAETYADLSSPGNIRSSHALDLLAEILALEKETAADAYQMLDLLAQTYDPVRINYWKYRQSLLDDPLGSSSVQTAV
;
A
#
# COMPACT_ATOMS: atom_id res chain seq x y z
N MET A 1 -13.18 12.87 -20.54
CA MET A 1 -14.22 11.92 -20.96
C MET A 1 -13.62 10.52 -20.97
N ALA A 2 -13.88 9.70 -19.96
CA ALA A 2 -13.48 8.30 -19.92
C ALA A 2 -14.58 7.46 -19.25
N VAL A 3 -15.16 6.56 -20.07
CA VAL A 3 -15.87 5.30 -19.79
C VAL A 3 -17.08 5.31 -18.83
N LYS A 4 -18.17 5.96 -19.25
CA LYS A 4 -19.52 5.43 -18.96
C LYS A 4 -19.86 4.37 -20.01
N GLY A 5 -20.00 3.10 -19.62
CA GLY A 5 -20.84 2.17 -20.40
C GLY A 5 -20.41 0.72 -20.62
N VAL A 6 -19.21 0.26 -20.20
CA VAL A 6 -18.81 -1.14 -20.49
C VAL A 6 -19.17 -2.12 -19.36
N ALA A 7 -19.22 -1.67 -18.10
CA ALA A 7 -19.43 -2.52 -16.92
C ALA A 7 -20.83 -3.19 -16.76
N PRO A 8 -21.96 -2.59 -17.19
CA PRO A 8 -23.28 -3.20 -16.96
C PRO A 8 -23.50 -4.48 -17.79
N PHE A 9 -23.07 -4.46 -19.05
CA PHE A 9 -23.31 -5.56 -19.99
C PHE A 9 -22.49 -6.80 -19.64
N ALA A 10 -21.20 -6.64 -19.35
CA ALA A 10 -20.34 -7.78 -18.98
C ALA A 10 -20.77 -8.42 -17.65
N THR A 11 -21.29 -7.64 -16.70
CA THR A 11 -21.89 -8.15 -15.45
C THR A 11 -23.12 -9.00 -15.73
N PHE A 12 -23.98 -8.57 -16.65
CA PHE A 12 -25.15 -9.33 -17.06
C PHE A 12 -24.77 -10.69 -17.68
N LEU A 13 -23.71 -10.72 -18.49
CA LEU A 13 -23.19 -11.96 -19.08
C LEU A 13 -22.67 -12.96 -18.04
N ILE A 14 -22.36 -12.54 -16.81
CA ILE A 14 -21.94 -13.42 -15.70
C ILE A 14 -23.15 -13.85 -14.86
N VAL A 15 -23.97 -12.87 -14.44
CA VAL A 15 -25.11 -13.11 -13.54
C VAL A 15 -26.20 -13.95 -14.23
N GLY A 16 -26.49 -13.69 -15.50
CA GLY A 16 -27.51 -14.41 -16.26
C GLY A 16 -27.28 -15.93 -16.29
N PRO A 17 -26.12 -16.41 -16.80
CA PRO A 17 -25.74 -17.82 -16.76
C PRO A 17 -25.72 -18.42 -15.34
N THR A 18 -25.20 -17.67 -14.35
CA THR A 18 -25.13 -18.14 -12.95
C THR A 18 -26.53 -18.41 -12.40
N CYS A 19 -27.48 -17.49 -12.57
CA CYS A 19 -28.86 -17.66 -12.17
C CYS A 19 -29.57 -18.78 -12.94
N PHE A 20 -29.27 -18.93 -14.24
CA PHE A 20 -29.82 -20.02 -15.06
C PHE A 20 -29.41 -21.40 -14.52
N PHE A 21 -28.13 -21.61 -14.19
CA PHE A 21 -27.66 -22.88 -13.62
C PHE A 21 -28.18 -23.11 -12.20
N LEU A 22 -28.29 -22.06 -11.37
CA LEU A 22 -28.95 -22.17 -10.07
C LEU A 22 -30.41 -22.61 -10.20
N GLY A 23 -31.13 -22.11 -11.21
CA GLY A 23 -32.49 -22.57 -11.52
C GLY A 23 -32.56 -24.05 -11.89
N ILE A 24 -31.59 -24.53 -12.68
CA ILE A 24 -31.48 -25.97 -13.00
C ILE A 24 -31.23 -26.79 -11.74
N LEU A 25 -30.24 -26.41 -10.93
CA LEU A 25 -29.90 -27.13 -9.70
C LEU A 25 -31.06 -27.13 -8.70
N PHE A 26 -31.81 -26.03 -8.63
CA PHE A 26 -33.02 -25.96 -7.81
C PHE A 26 -34.10 -26.94 -8.30
N ALA A 27 -34.24 -27.14 -9.61
CA ALA A 27 -35.15 -28.14 -10.17
C ALA A 27 -34.71 -29.59 -9.89
N LEU A 28 -33.42 -29.84 -9.68
CA LEU A 28 -32.87 -31.15 -9.29
C LEU A 28 -33.05 -31.44 -7.78
N PHE A 29 -33.23 -30.40 -6.97
CA PHE A 29 -33.25 -30.49 -5.51
C PHE A 29 -34.27 -31.52 -4.96
N PRO A 30 -35.52 -31.64 -5.47
CA PRO A 30 -36.47 -32.64 -4.97
C PRO A 30 -35.99 -34.09 -5.11
N TYR A 31 -35.12 -34.36 -6.10
CA TYR A 31 -34.56 -35.70 -6.35
C TYR A 31 -33.30 -35.95 -5.51
N ASP A 32 -32.50 -34.91 -5.27
CA ASP A 32 -31.26 -34.99 -4.51
C ASP A 32 -31.50 -34.95 -2.99
N TYR A 33 -32.54 -34.25 -2.54
CA TYR A 33 -32.74 -33.94 -1.13
C TYR A 33 -32.85 -35.19 -0.24
N HIS A 34 -33.64 -36.16 -0.68
CA HIS A 34 -33.90 -37.36 0.10
C HIS A 34 -32.78 -38.42 0.01
N VAL A 35 -31.88 -38.25 -0.94
CA VAL A 35 -30.67 -39.07 -1.10
C VAL A 35 -29.55 -38.60 -0.17
N LEU A 36 -29.50 -37.30 0.13
CA LEU A 36 -28.43 -36.69 0.94
C LEU A 36 -28.81 -36.45 2.41
N TRP A 37 -29.99 -35.90 2.71
CA TRP A 37 -30.26 -35.35 4.04
C TRP A 37 -31.32 -36.09 4.83
N THR A 38 -32.44 -36.50 4.20
CA THR A 38 -33.56 -37.11 4.95
C THR A 38 -34.24 -38.21 4.15
N THR A 39 -34.46 -39.37 4.75
CA THR A 39 -35.30 -40.42 4.16
C THR A 39 -36.59 -40.54 4.96
N PRO A 40 -37.75 -40.20 4.40
CA PRO A 40 -39.05 -40.40 5.05
C PRO A 40 -39.25 -41.86 5.45
N ALA A 41 -39.79 -42.07 6.67
CA ALA A 41 -40.06 -43.41 7.18
C ALA A 41 -41.25 -44.05 6.45
N VAL A 42 -41.09 -45.31 6.04
CA VAL A 42 -42.16 -46.10 5.42
C VAL A 42 -42.75 -47.05 6.48
N SER A 43 -44.06 -47.28 6.43
CA SER A 43 -44.80 -48.11 7.40
C SER A 43 -44.58 -49.62 7.25
N ASP A 44 -43.94 -50.06 6.17
CA ASP A 44 -43.68 -51.47 5.86
C ASP A 44 -42.20 -51.80 6.15
N ILE A 45 -41.96 -52.78 7.03
CA ILE A 45 -40.62 -53.12 7.56
C ILE A 45 -39.81 -53.97 6.56
N THR A 46 -40.42 -54.37 5.43
CA THR A 46 -39.80 -55.28 4.45
C THR A 46 -39.08 -54.60 3.28
N ILE A 47 -39.21 -53.27 3.14
CA ILE A 47 -38.63 -52.48 2.03
C ILE A 47 -37.70 -51.42 2.63
N ASP A 48 -36.45 -51.32 2.15
CA ASP A 48 -35.59 -50.19 2.52
C ASP A 48 -36.21 -48.89 1.99
N PRO A 49 -36.63 -47.95 2.87
CA PRO A 49 -37.22 -46.68 2.46
C PRO A 49 -36.33 -45.86 1.50
N ARG A 50 -35.00 -46.07 1.55
CA ARG A 50 -34.02 -45.33 0.76
C ARG A 50 -34.02 -45.71 -0.71
N ASP A 51 -34.32 -46.97 -1.01
CA ASP A 51 -34.27 -47.50 -2.38
C ASP A 51 -35.23 -46.76 -3.32
N VAL A 52 -36.39 -46.35 -2.81
CA VAL A 52 -37.38 -45.58 -3.56
C VAL A 52 -36.81 -44.24 -4.02
N TYR A 53 -36.10 -43.53 -3.15
CA TYR A 53 -35.53 -42.22 -3.46
C TYR A 53 -34.31 -42.32 -4.38
N PHE A 54 -33.47 -43.34 -4.19
CA PHE A 54 -32.40 -43.64 -5.14
C PHE A 54 -32.95 -44.01 -6.53
N ALA A 55 -34.03 -44.78 -6.61
CA ALA A 55 -34.67 -45.11 -7.88
C ALA A 55 -35.30 -43.88 -8.56
N LEU A 56 -35.94 -42.99 -7.79
CA LEU A 56 -36.49 -41.73 -8.30
C LEU A 56 -35.39 -40.83 -8.88
N GLN A 57 -34.30 -40.64 -8.14
CA GLN A 57 -33.16 -39.85 -8.59
C GLN A 57 -32.50 -40.47 -9.84
N GLU A 58 -32.26 -41.78 -9.82
CA GLU A 58 -31.65 -42.49 -10.95
C GLU A 58 -32.50 -42.39 -12.22
N ASN A 59 -33.82 -42.58 -12.11
CA ASN A 59 -34.74 -42.45 -13.25
C ASN A 59 -34.75 -41.03 -13.81
N HIS A 60 -34.69 -40.02 -12.93
CA HIS A 60 -34.59 -38.62 -13.35
C HIS A 60 -33.28 -38.33 -14.09
N LEU A 61 -32.14 -38.83 -13.57
CA LEU A 61 -30.83 -38.68 -14.21
C LEU A 61 -30.77 -39.36 -15.59
N LYS A 62 -31.34 -40.57 -15.71
CA LYS A 62 -31.47 -41.26 -17.01
C LYS A 62 -32.33 -40.46 -17.99
N PHE A 63 -33.44 -39.90 -17.53
CA PHE A 63 -34.30 -39.04 -18.33
C PHE A 63 -33.55 -37.79 -18.82
N LEU A 64 -32.78 -37.13 -17.95
CA LEU A 64 -31.96 -35.97 -18.33
C LEU A 64 -30.87 -36.33 -19.35
N HIS A 65 -30.19 -37.46 -19.17
CA HIS A 65 -29.16 -37.91 -20.12
C HIS A 65 -29.77 -38.31 -21.48
N ALA A 66 -30.99 -38.83 -21.50
CA ALA A 66 -31.74 -39.14 -22.71
C ALA A 66 -32.33 -37.90 -23.42
N SER A 67 -32.15 -36.69 -22.88
CA SER A 67 -32.65 -35.47 -23.49
C SER A 67 -32.04 -35.21 -24.88
N PRO A 68 -32.74 -34.53 -25.79
CA PRO A 68 -32.23 -34.22 -27.12
C PRO A 68 -30.87 -33.51 -27.05
N PRO A 69 -29.93 -33.77 -27.99
CA PRO A 69 -28.60 -33.13 -28.00
C PRO A 69 -28.61 -31.60 -28.01
N LEU A 70 -29.76 -30.99 -28.36
CA LEU A 70 -29.96 -29.56 -28.28
C LEU A 70 -29.80 -29.03 -26.84
N ILE A 71 -30.22 -29.79 -25.82
CA ILE A 71 -30.16 -29.35 -24.41
C ILE A 71 -28.71 -29.18 -23.97
N SER A 72 -27.84 -30.18 -24.19
CA SER A 72 -26.42 -30.08 -23.81
C SER A 72 -25.70 -28.96 -24.56
N ARG A 73 -26.06 -28.69 -25.82
CA ARG A 73 -25.53 -27.55 -26.59
C ARG A 73 -25.94 -26.21 -25.97
N ILE A 74 -27.20 -26.06 -25.57
CA ILE A 74 -27.68 -24.85 -24.88
C ILE A 74 -26.91 -24.65 -23.57
N LEU A 75 -26.73 -25.70 -22.77
CA LEU A 75 -25.96 -25.63 -21.53
C LEU A 75 -24.53 -25.11 -21.78
N HIS A 76 -23.83 -25.66 -22.79
CA HIS A 76 -22.48 -25.21 -23.12
C HIS A 76 -22.42 -23.77 -23.67
N ILE A 77 -23.43 -23.34 -24.43
CA ILE A 77 -23.53 -21.94 -24.88
C ILE A 77 -23.71 -21.00 -23.68
N VAL A 78 -24.52 -21.38 -22.70
CA VAL A 78 -24.72 -20.59 -21.48
C VAL A 78 -23.43 -20.57 -20.64
N ILE A 79 -22.70 -21.69 -20.53
CA ILE A 79 -21.37 -21.72 -19.89
C ILE A 79 -20.41 -20.74 -20.58
N GLY A 80 -20.33 -20.81 -21.92
CA GLY A 80 -19.48 -19.95 -22.73
C GLY A 80 -19.84 -18.47 -22.62
N THR A 81 -21.13 -18.16 -22.46
CA THR A 81 -21.61 -16.79 -22.22
C THR A 81 -21.05 -16.23 -20.90
N GLY A 82 -21.04 -17.02 -19.84
CA GLY A 82 -20.44 -16.64 -18.55
C GLY A 82 -18.93 -16.40 -18.65
N LEU A 83 -18.21 -17.28 -19.36
CA LEU A 83 -16.77 -17.11 -19.61
C LEU A 83 -16.49 -15.81 -20.39
N LEU A 84 -17.29 -15.51 -21.41
CA LEU A 84 -17.16 -14.26 -22.17
C LEU A 84 -17.33 -13.03 -21.27
N GLY A 85 -18.30 -13.06 -20.35
CA GLY A 85 -18.49 -11.99 -19.37
C GLY A 85 -17.25 -11.73 -18.51
N PHE A 86 -16.62 -12.80 -18.00
CA PHE A 86 -15.37 -12.68 -17.23
C PHE A 86 -14.20 -12.15 -18.09
N LEU A 87 -14.03 -12.65 -19.31
CA LEU A 87 -12.99 -12.18 -20.22
C LEU A 87 -13.14 -10.68 -20.54
N MET A 88 -14.37 -10.21 -20.73
CA MET A 88 -14.64 -8.80 -20.98
C MET A 88 -14.31 -7.92 -19.76
N LYS A 89 -14.64 -8.34 -18.54
CA LYS A 89 -14.35 -7.58 -17.32
C LYS A 89 -12.87 -7.57 -16.93
N LEU A 90 -12.15 -8.64 -17.25
CA LEU A 90 -10.72 -8.79 -16.95
C LEU A 90 -9.82 -8.24 -18.07
N TYR A 91 -10.37 -7.75 -19.17
CA TYR A 91 -9.63 -7.02 -20.19
C TYR A 91 -9.38 -5.58 -19.72
N LYS A 92 -8.16 -5.33 -19.21
CA LYS A 92 -7.73 -4.09 -18.52
C LYS A 92 -8.48 -3.86 -17.18
N PRO A 93 -8.21 -4.71 -16.18
CA PRO A 93 -8.97 -4.69 -14.94
C PRO A 93 -8.57 -3.51 -14.03
N SER A 94 -9.54 -2.94 -13.33
CA SER A 94 -9.29 -2.17 -12.11
C SER A 94 -8.92 -3.10 -10.94
N GLU A 95 -8.41 -2.55 -9.84
CA GLU A 95 -8.11 -3.34 -8.63
C GLU A 95 -9.34 -4.09 -8.11
N ALA A 96 -10.51 -3.44 -8.10
CA ALA A 96 -11.77 -4.07 -7.73
C ALA A 96 -12.14 -5.23 -8.68
N ASN A 97 -11.94 -5.07 -9.99
CA ASN A 97 -12.20 -6.15 -10.94
C ASN A 97 -11.25 -7.33 -10.72
N MET A 98 -9.97 -7.08 -10.42
CA MET A 98 -9.01 -8.14 -10.14
C MET A 98 -9.43 -8.99 -8.92
N LEU A 99 -9.88 -8.33 -7.85
CA LEU A 99 -10.26 -9.03 -6.63
C LEU A 99 -11.58 -9.80 -6.78
N PHE A 100 -12.65 -9.13 -7.21
CA PHE A 100 -13.99 -9.71 -7.21
C PHE A 100 -14.29 -10.58 -8.44
N ASP A 101 -13.93 -10.13 -9.65
CA ASP A 101 -14.15 -10.90 -10.88
C ASP A 101 -13.12 -12.02 -11.02
N GLY A 102 -11.87 -11.82 -10.55
CA GLY A 102 -10.87 -12.86 -10.49
C GLY A 102 -11.28 -14.03 -9.59
N ALA A 103 -11.75 -13.74 -8.36
CA ALA A 103 -12.26 -14.77 -7.45
C ALA A 103 -13.52 -15.47 -8.01
N SER A 104 -14.42 -14.69 -8.63
CA SER A 104 -15.63 -15.22 -9.27
C SER A 104 -15.30 -16.14 -10.44
N LEU A 105 -14.28 -15.82 -11.25
CA LEU A 105 -13.80 -16.67 -12.35
C LEU A 105 -13.22 -17.99 -11.82
N VAL A 106 -12.45 -17.97 -10.72
CA VAL A 106 -11.92 -19.20 -10.11
C VAL A 106 -13.06 -20.13 -9.66
N LEU A 107 -14.07 -19.58 -8.99
CA LEU A 107 -15.27 -20.32 -8.61
C LEU A 107 -16.00 -20.86 -9.85
N TYR A 108 -16.15 -20.06 -10.90
CA TYR A 108 -16.80 -20.48 -12.13
C TYR A 108 -16.04 -21.63 -12.81
N MET A 109 -14.71 -21.58 -12.85
CA MET A 109 -13.86 -22.65 -13.37
C MET A 109 -13.97 -23.92 -12.54
N CYS A 110 -14.02 -23.80 -11.21
CA CYS A 110 -14.30 -24.94 -10.32
C CYS A 110 -15.64 -25.59 -10.66
N GLY A 111 -16.68 -24.79 -10.88
CA GLY A 111 -17.99 -25.27 -11.32
C GLY A 111 -17.95 -26.01 -12.66
N ILE A 112 -17.22 -25.50 -13.65
CA ILE A 112 -17.02 -26.19 -14.93
C ILE A 112 -16.31 -27.54 -14.72
N THR A 113 -15.29 -27.59 -13.88
CA THR A 113 -14.57 -28.83 -13.56
C THR A 113 -15.50 -29.86 -12.93
N VAL A 114 -16.30 -29.48 -11.92
CA VAL A 114 -17.27 -30.40 -11.29
C VAL A 114 -18.35 -30.85 -12.28
N TYR A 115 -18.83 -29.95 -13.14
CA TYR A 115 -19.79 -30.30 -14.19
C TYR A 115 -19.22 -31.37 -15.14
N ILE A 116 -18.01 -31.18 -15.67
CA ILE A 116 -17.40 -32.12 -16.61
C ILE A 116 -17.01 -33.43 -15.92
N ALA A 117 -16.34 -33.34 -14.77
CA ALA A 117 -15.74 -34.49 -14.09
C ALA A 117 -16.78 -35.35 -13.36
N ASN A 118 -17.82 -34.75 -12.78
CA ASN A 118 -18.77 -35.46 -11.94
C ASN A 118 -20.13 -35.59 -12.62
N ILE A 119 -20.70 -34.50 -13.13
CA ILE A 119 -22.07 -34.51 -13.67
C ILE A 119 -22.13 -35.22 -15.04
N VAL A 120 -21.34 -34.78 -16.02
CA VAL A 120 -21.36 -35.37 -17.36
C VAL A 120 -20.93 -36.83 -17.34
N LYS A 121 -19.86 -37.16 -16.59
CA LYS A 121 -19.42 -38.56 -16.45
C LYS A 121 -20.45 -39.39 -15.69
N GLY A 122 -20.97 -38.90 -14.56
CA GLY A 122 -21.94 -39.65 -13.76
C GLY A 122 -23.26 -39.90 -14.50
N LEU A 123 -23.74 -38.96 -15.32
CA LEU A 123 -24.92 -39.19 -16.18
C LEU A 123 -24.71 -40.34 -17.17
N ARG A 124 -23.51 -40.48 -17.74
CA ARG A 124 -23.16 -41.60 -18.63
C ARG A 124 -23.13 -42.91 -17.86
N THR A 125 -22.47 -42.94 -16.71
CA THR A 125 -22.36 -44.13 -15.84
C THR A 125 -23.72 -44.62 -15.37
N VAL A 126 -24.57 -43.70 -14.88
CA VAL A 126 -25.95 -44.00 -14.44
C VAL A 126 -26.79 -44.56 -15.59
N THR A 127 -26.66 -44.01 -16.80
CA THR A 127 -27.40 -44.49 -17.97
C THR A 127 -26.92 -45.86 -18.44
N ALA A 128 -25.62 -46.11 -18.40
CA ALA A 128 -25.04 -47.41 -18.75
C ALA A 128 -25.32 -48.50 -17.69
N GLY A 129 -25.74 -48.12 -16.48
CA GLY A 129 -25.85 -49.03 -15.35
C GLY A 129 -24.49 -49.53 -14.84
N ALA A 130 -23.40 -48.86 -15.24
CA ALA A 130 -22.00 -49.25 -15.06
C ALA A 130 -21.44 -48.88 -13.66
N TYR A 131 -22.19 -49.13 -12.60
CA TYR A 131 -21.75 -48.85 -11.23
C TYR A 131 -20.57 -49.76 -10.84
N GLY A 132 -19.57 -49.24 -10.13
CA GLY A 132 -18.40 -50.02 -9.71
C GLY A 132 -17.34 -50.28 -10.79
N GLY A 133 -17.29 -49.46 -11.85
CA GLY A 133 -16.23 -49.54 -12.86
C GLY A 133 -16.46 -50.55 -13.98
N GLN A 134 -17.72 -50.93 -14.23
CA GLN A 134 -18.10 -51.69 -15.43
C GLN A 134 -18.29 -50.78 -16.65
N ASP A 135 -17.31 -49.93 -16.97
CA ASP A 135 -17.22 -49.41 -18.34
C ASP A 135 -16.40 -50.41 -19.18
N ALA A 136 -16.96 -50.78 -20.33
CA ALA A 136 -16.38 -51.71 -21.30
C ALA A 136 -15.16 -51.14 -22.06
N ASP A 137 -14.56 -50.02 -21.64
CA ASP A 137 -13.52 -49.32 -22.39
C ASP A 137 -12.52 -48.47 -21.56
N ALA A 138 -12.37 -48.71 -20.25
CA ALA A 138 -11.39 -48.00 -19.41
C ALA A 138 -10.22 -48.90 -18.99
N GLY A 139 -8.99 -48.38 -19.15
CA GLY A 139 -7.70 -49.03 -18.86
C GLY A 139 -7.45 -49.42 -17.38
N PRO A 140 -6.19 -49.70 -16.99
CA PRO A 140 -5.88 -50.42 -15.74
C PRO A 140 -6.37 -49.69 -14.48
N ARG A 141 -6.83 -50.51 -13.54
CA ARG A 141 -7.76 -50.23 -12.43
C ARG A 141 -7.08 -49.61 -11.21
N ASP A 142 -7.77 -48.69 -10.54
CA ASP A 142 -7.45 -48.20 -9.19
C ASP A 142 -8.54 -48.65 -8.19
N GLU A 143 -8.12 -49.03 -6.97
CA GLU A 143 -8.83 -49.90 -6.01
C GLU A 143 -9.93 -49.21 -5.15
N THR A 144 -10.84 -48.41 -5.73
CA THR A 144 -11.99 -47.87 -4.96
C THR A 144 -13.32 -48.26 -5.59
N TYR A 145 -13.93 -49.32 -5.04
CA TYR A 145 -15.22 -49.85 -5.50
C TYR A 145 -16.35 -48.90 -5.05
N ILE A 146 -16.85 -48.04 -5.94
CA ILE A 146 -17.99 -47.15 -5.66
C ILE A 146 -19.29 -47.85 -6.07
N GLY A 147 -20.16 -48.14 -5.09
CA GLY A 147 -21.47 -48.76 -5.34
C GLY A 147 -22.48 -47.83 -6.03
N ARG A 148 -23.65 -48.38 -6.39
CA ARG A 148 -24.75 -47.60 -7.01
C ARG A 148 -25.17 -46.41 -6.16
N GLU A 149 -25.43 -46.63 -4.88
CA GLU A 149 -25.85 -45.59 -3.95
C GLU A 149 -24.79 -44.50 -3.76
N ASP A 150 -23.52 -44.89 -3.63
CA ASP A 150 -22.42 -43.95 -3.49
C ASP A 150 -22.25 -43.09 -4.74
N SER A 151 -22.38 -43.69 -5.93
CA SER A 151 -22.35 -42.97 -7.21
C SER A 151 -23.47 -41.91 -7.29
N LEU A 152 -24.68 -42.28 -6.87
CA LEU A 152 -25.85 -41.40 -6.87
C LEU A 152 -25.74 -40.28 -5.82
N ARG A 153 -25.19 -40.58 -4.64
CA ARG A 153 -24.86 -39.58 -3.61
C ARG A 153 -23.78 -38.61 -4.07
N VAL A 154 -22.74 -39.09 -4.75
CA VAL A 154 -21.68 -38.23 -5.31
C VAL A 154 -22.26 -37.25 -6.32
N LEU A 155 -23.21 -37.68 -7.16
CA LEU A 155 -23.91 -36.79 -8.10
C LEU A 155 -24.77 -35.74 -7.37
N ALA A 156 -25.58 -36.14 -6.39
CA ALA A 156 -26.36 -35.20 -5.58
C ALA A 156 -25.47 -34.19 -4.83
N ALA A 157 -24.39 -34.67 -4.23
CA ALA A 157 -23.42 -33.83 -3.53
C ALA A 157 -22.73 -32.86 -4.49
N SER A 158 -22.42 -33.30 -5.71
CA SER A 158 -21.85 -32.45 -6.76
C SER A 158 -22.82 -31.33 -7.18
N ASN A 159 -24.12 -31.61 -7.31
CA ASN A 159 -25.15 -30.59 -7.56
C ASN A 159 -25.23 -29.56 -6.42
N THR A 160 -25.11 -30.03 -5.18
CA THR A 160 -25.09 -29.16 -3.99
C THR A 160 -23.85 -28.27 -3.95
N ILE A 161 -22.67 -28.83 -4.24
CA ILE A 161 -21.41 -28.08 -4.34
C ILE A 161 -21.51 -27.03 -5.44
N LEU A 162 -22.03 -27.39 -6.61
CA LEU A 162 -22.26 -26.46 -7.71
C LEU A 162 -23.18 -25.31 -7.29
N ALA A 163 -24.25 -25.58 -6.54
CA ALA A 163 -25.15 -24.54 -6.07
C ALA A 163 -24.44 -23.56 -5.13
N LEU A 164 -23.63 -24.06 -4.19
CA LEU A 164 -22.85 -23.20 -3.28
C LEU A 164 -21.82 -22.35 -4.01
N VAL A 165 -21.11 -22.94 -4.96
CA VAL A 165 -20.11 -22.24 -5.79
C VAL A 165 -20.77 -21.13 -6.60
N LEU A 166 -21.91 -21.40 -7.25
CA LEU A 166 -22.64 -20.40 -8.03
C LEU A 166 -23.26 -19.30 -7.17
N VAL A 167 -23.76 -19.61 -5.96
CA VAL A 167 -24.18 -18.59 -4.98
C VAL A 167 -23.00 -17.71 -4.57
N GLY A 168 -21.81 -18.29 -4.36
CA GLY A 168 -20.59 -17.55 -4.07
C GLY A 168 -20.26 -16.52 -5.16
N ILE A 169 -20.46 -16.87 -6.43
CA ILE A 169 -20.31 -15.94 -7.56
C ILE A 169 -21.30 -14.79 -7.46
N LEU A 170 -22.59 -15.04 -7.18
CA LEU A 170 -23.57 -13.97 -7.03
C LEU A 170 -23.24 -13.02 -5.88
N VAL A 171 -22.76 -13.56 -4.74
CA VAL A 171 -22.33 -12.75 -3.59
C VAL A 171 -21.14 -11.85 -3.96
N LEU A 172 -20.13 -12.39 -4.66
CA LEU A 172 -18.98 -11.60 -5.10
C LEU A 172 -19.37 -10.53 -6.12
N GLN A 173 -20.26 -10.84 -7.07
CA GLN A 173 -20.76 -9.86 -8.05
C GLN A 173 -21.60 -8.76 -7.39
N ALA A 174 -22.39 -9.09 -6.36
CA ALA A 174 -23.12 -8.10 -5.55
C ALA A 174 -22.17 -7.21 -4.73
N GLY A 175 -21.13 -7.81 -4.13
CA GLY A 175 -20.08 -7.08 -3.41
C GLY A 175 -19.32 -6.09 -4.30
N GLN A 176 -18.97 -6.50 -5.52
CA GLN A 176 -18.37 -5.62 -6.51
C GLN A 176 -19.29 -4.45 -6.86
N TRP A 177 -20.58 -4.71 -7.12
CA TRP A 177 -21.54 -3.66 -7.43
C TRP A 177 -21.66 -2.63 -6.30
N TYR A 178 -21.67 -3.10 -5.05
CA TYR A 178 -21.69 -2.21 -3.88
C TYR A 178 -20.41 -1.36 -3.78
N ALA A 179 -19.23 -1.95 -3.96
CA ALA A 179 -17.96 -1.24 -3.93
C ALA A 179 -17.89 -0.15 -5.02
N GLN A 180 -18.24 -0.50 -6.25
CA GLN A 180 -18.26 0.45 -7.38
C GLN A 180 -19.25 1.58 -7.18
N ARG A 181 -20.42 1.29 -6.60
CA ARG A 181 -21.42 2.31 -6.30
C ARG A 181 -20.93 3.29 -5.24
N LYS A 182 -20.28 2.79 -4.17
CA LYS A 182 -19.71 3.63 -3.12
C LYS A 182 -18.57 4.52 -3.66
N GLU A 183 -17.68 3.97 -4.47
CA GLU A 183 -16.62 4.74 -5.14
C GLU A 183 -17.19 5.84 -6.05
N ALA A 184 -18.29 5.56 -6.76
CA ALA A 184 -18.96 6.55 -7.60
C ALA A 184 -19.64 7.66 -6.78
N GLU A 185 -20.30 7.32 -5.66
CA GLU A 185 -20.89 8.28 -4.73
C GLU A 185 -19.81 9.21 -4.15
N GLU A 186 -18.67 8.67 -3.68
CA GLU A 186 -17.53 9.46 -3.18
C GLU A 186 -16.93 10.38 -4.25
N MET A 187 -16.81 9.90 -5.49
CA MET A 187 -16.31 10.70 -6.61
C MET A 187 -17.26 11.86 -6.98
N GLU A 188 -18.57 11.61 -6.98
CA GLU A 188 -19.58 12.66 -7.20
C GLU A 188 -19.57 13.71 -6.09
N GLU A 189 -19.39 13.31 -4.83
CA GLU A 189 -19.25 14.24 -3.70
C GLU A 189 -17.99 15.11 -3.84
N MET A 190 -16.85 14.50 -4.20
CA MET A 190 -15.62 15.23 -4.47
C MET A 190 -15.76 16.21 -5.63
N ASP A 191 -16.42 15.81 -6.72
CA ASP A 191 -16.66 16.68 -7.88
C ASP A 191 -17.61 17.83 -7.54
N LYS A 192 -18.68 17.58 -6.76
CA LYS A 192 -19.56 18.64 -6.24
C LYS A 192 -18.80 19.61 -5.35
N ALA A 193 -17.98 19.13 -4.42
CA ALA A 193 -17.16 19.98 -3.56
C ALA A 193 -16.13 20.80 -4.36
N ARG A 194 -15.56 20.23 -5.43
CA ARG A 194 -14.69 20.96 -6.37
C ARG A 194 -15.45 22.01 -7.15
N GLU A 195 -16.66 21.70 -7.61
CA GLU A 195 -17.50 22.64 -8.36
C GLU A 195 -18.01 23.78 -7.47
N GLU A 196 -18.39 23.49 -6.22
CA GLU A 196 -18.74 24.49 -5.21
C GLU A 196 -17.54 25.39 -4.87
N LYS A 197 -16.34 24.83 -4.68
CA LYS A 197 -15.11 25.61 -4.52
C LYS A 197 -14.81 26.45 -5.76
N ARG A 198 -14.98 25.90 -6.97
CA ARG A 198 -14.79 26.63 -8.23
C ARG A 198 -15.79 27.77 -8.37
N LYS A 199 -17.07 27.55 -8.03
CA LYS A 199 -18.12 28.57 -8.05
C LYS A 199 -17.89 29.65 -6.99
N ALA A 200 -17.44 29.28 -5.79
CA ALA A 200 -17.06 30.22 -4.75
C ALA A 200 -15.83 31.06 -5.18
N GLN A 201 -14.83 30.44 -5.82
CA GLN A 201 -13.67 31.13 -6.38
C GLN A 201 -14.05 32.04 -7.58
N GLN A 202 -14.97 31.61 -8.45
CA GLN A 202 -15.50 32.44 -9.54
C GLN A 202 -16.31 33.63 -9.02
N ALA A 203 -17.10 33.45 -7.97
CA ALA A 203 -17.88 34.53 -7.36
C ALA A 203 -16.98 35.58 -6.65
N VAL A 204 -15.79 35.19 -6.21
CA VAL A 204 -14.77 36.11 -5.66
C VAL A 204 -13.91 36.74 -6.76
N GLY A 205 -13.66 36.02 -7.86
CA GLY A 205 -12.83 36.46 -8.99
C GLY A 205 -13.47 37.46 -9.96
N ASP A 206 -14.80 37.69 -9.89
CA ASP A 206 -15.51 38.69 -10.72
C ASP A 206 -15.20 40.15 -10.31
N MET A 207 -14.42 40.35 -9.24
CA MET A 207 -13.92 41.65 -8.79
C MET A 207 -12.42 41.74 -9.09
N SER A 208 -12.06 42.47 -10.15
CA SER A 208 -10.67 42.84 -10.42
C SER A 208 -10.08 43.54 -9.19
N VAL A 209 -9.00 42.99 -8.65
CA VAL A 209 -8.40 43.46 -7.39
C VAL A 209 -7.41 44.60 -7.64
N TYR A 210 -6.69 44.55 -8.77
CA TYR A 210 -5.59 45.48 -9.04
C TYR A 210 -5.98 46.55 -10.06
N SER A 211 -6.67 46.19 -11.14
CA SER A 211 -7.07 47.17 -12.15
C SER A 211 -8.14 48.15 -11.67
N SER A 212 -8.89 47.78 -10.62
CA SER A 212 -9.86 48.66 -9.97
C SER A 212 -9.29 49.51 -8.82
N ASP A 213 -8.07 49.21 -8.34
CA ASP A 213 -7.43 49.92 -7.24
C ASP A 213 -6.66 51.15 -7.76
N PRO A 214 -7.05 52.38 -7.36
CA PRO A 214 -6.37 53.61 -7.81
C PRO A 214 -4.87 53.63 -7.49
N SER A 215 -4.40 52.89 -6.50
CA SER A 215 -2.98 52.79 -6.13
C SER A 215 -2.13 51.98 -7.13
N TRP A 216 -2.76 51.34 -8.11
CA TRP A 216 -2.12 50.58 -9.19
C TRP A 216 -2.34 51.20 -10.58
N ALA A 217 -2.99 52.37 -10.66
CA ALA A 217 -3.33 53.02 -11.93
C ALA A 217 -2.12 53.48 -12.76
N ASP A 218 -0.95 53.62 -12.13
CA ASP A 218 0.34 53.95 -12.78
C ASP A 218 1.07 52.72 -13.35
N VAL A 219 0.57 51.51 -13.08
CA VAL A 219 1.20 50.25 -13.52
C VAL A 219 0.40 49.64 -14.67
N GLU A 220 1.03 49.53 -15.83
CA GLU A 220 0.48 48.77 -16.96
C GLU A 220 0.73 47.25 -16.73
N PRO A 221 -0.32 46.41 -16.61
CA PRO A 221 -0.14 44.99 -16.35
C PRO A 221 0.55 44.29 -17.52
N LEU A 222 1.46 43.34 -17.23
CA LEU A 222 2.19 42.57 -18.25
C LEU A 222 1.72 41.11 -18.29
N PRO A 223 0.81 40.71 -19.20
CA PRO A 223 0.28 39.35 -19.28
C PRO A 223 1.35 38.28 -19.51
N THR A 224 1.14 37.11 -18.92
CA THR A 224 2.00 35.94 -19.14
C THR A 224 2.01 35.54 -20.62
N ASP A 225 3.21 35.37 -21.20
CA ASP A 225 3.37 34.80 -22.53
C ASP A 225 3.53 33.27 -22.41
N GLU A 226 2.54 32.52 -22.89
CA GLU A 226 2.52 31.05 -22.86
C GLU A 226 3.07 30.40 -24.15
N GLY A 227 3.71 31.16 -25.04
CA GLY A 227 4.32 30.61 -26.27
C GLY A 227 3.39 30.62 -27.49
N GLY A 228 2.44 31.56 -27.54
CA GLY A 228 1.61 31.83 -28.72
C GLY A 228 0.45 30.85 -28.93
N ALA A 229 0.19 30.48 -30.19
CA ALA A 229 -1.06 29.81 -30.59
C ALA A 229 -1.22 28.35 -30.10
N ASN A 230 -0.12 27.68 -29.71
CA ASN A 230 -0.13 26.27 -29.31
C ASN A 230 0.67 26.07 -28.01
N PRO A 231 0.19 26.59 -26.86
CA PRO A 231 0.92 26.47 -25.61
C PRO A 231 0.92 25.01 -25.14
N LEU A 232 2.08 24.53 -24.67
CA LEU A 232 2.23 23.19 -24.08
C LEU A 232 2.00 23.27 -22.57
N ALA A 233 1.15 22.37 -22.06
CA ALA A 233 0.80 22.33 -20.63
C ALA A 233 0.25 23.67 -20.09
N ALA A 234 -0.49 24.41 -20.93
CA ALA A 234 -1.19 25.64 -20.54
C ALA A 234 -2.11 25.40 -19.34
N ILE A 235 -1.99 26.26 -18.33
CA ILE A 235 -2.83 26.20 -17.15
C ILE A 235 -3.99 27.16 -17.36
N ALA A 236 -5.21 26.67 -17.23
CA ALA A 236 -6.39 27.53 -17.21
C ALA A 236 -6.46 28.26 -15.85
N TYR A 237 -5.70 29.35 -15.72
CA TYR A 237 -5.68 30.17 -14.50
C TYR A 237 -7.04 30.81 -14.22
N SER A 238 -7.32 31.09 -12.93
CA SER A 238 -8.39 32.02 -12.58
C SER A 238 -8.05 33.43 -13.06
N GLU A 239 -9.07 34.25 -13.30
CA GLU A 239 -8.89 35.66 -13.66
C GLU A 239 -8.08 36.41 -12.59
N GLU A 240 -8.38 36.17 -11.31
CA GLU A 240 -7.63 36.70 -10.16
C GLU A 240 -6.13 36.39 -10.23
N TYR A 241 -5.76 35.13 -10.47
CA TYR A 241 -4.34 34.75 -10.55
C TYR A 241 -3.68 35.34 -11.79
N GLY A 242 -4.37 35.34 -12.92
CA GLY A 242 -3.90 35.94 -14.17
C GLY A 242 -3.64 37.44 -14.03
N GLU A 243 -4.56 38.17 -13.39
CA GLU A 243 -4.42 39.60 -13.09
C GLU A 243 -3.23 39.83 -12.15
N ALA A 244 -3.19 39.18 -10.99
CA ALA A 244 -2.13 39.34 -10.00
C ALA A 244 -0.75 39.04 -10.58
N MET A 245 -0.61 37.97 -11.39
CA MET A 245 0.64 37.66 -12.08
C MET A 245 1.02 38.71 -13.11
N SER A 246 0.06 39.30 -13.81
CA SER A 246 0.34 40.36 -14.80
C SER A 246 0.90 41.61 -14.13
N TYR A 247 0.34 42.00 -12.98
CA TYR A 247 0.87 43.08 -12.16
C TYR A 247 2.23 42.73 -11.56
N LEU A 248 2.44 41.49 -11.11
CA LEU A 248 3.75 41.04 -10.60
C LEU A 248 4.83 41.21 -11.66
N ARG A 249 4.56 40.74 -12.88
CA ARG A 249 5.50 40.84 -14.00
C ARG A 249 5.82 42.30 -14.31
N ALA A 250 4.83 43.20 -14.26
CA ALA A 250 5.02 44.63 -14.46
C ALA A 250 5.96 45.25 -13.42
N VAL A 251 5.68 45.07 -12.12
CA VAL A 251 6.52 45.64 -11.06
C VAL A 251 7.91 45.03 -11.00
N MET A 252 8.05 43.74 -11.34
CA MET A 252 9.35 43.09 -11.44
C MET A 252 10.17 43.64 -12.61
N ALA A 253 9.53 43.90 -13.76
CA ALA A 253 10.21 44.49 -14.92
C ALA A 253 10.68 45.93 -14.65
N ALA A 254 9.94 46.66 -13.82
CA ALA A 254 10.31 48.00 -13.35
C ALA A 254 11.28 48.01 -12.15
N ASP A 255 11.68 46.84 -11.64
CA ASP A 255 12.49 46.67 -10.43
C ASP A 255 11.92 47.38 -9.17
N GLU A 256 10.59 47.45 -9.06
CA GLU A 256 9.91 48.26 -8.04
C GLU A 256 9.91 47.60 -6.65
N ASN A 257 10.75 48.07 -5.73
CA ASN A 257 10.72 47.62 -4.34
C ASN A 257 9.84 48.54 -3.47
N SER A 258 8.54 48.24 -3.39
CA SER A 258 7.54 49.07 -2.67
C SER A 258 6.64 48.26 -1.73
N THR A 259 5.94 48.94 -0.82
CA THR A 259 4.96 48.30 0.08
C THR A 259 3.79 47.67 -0.68
N ARG A 260 3.36 48.26 -1.82
CA ARG A 260 2.30 47.67 -2.65
C ARG A 260 2.77 46.38 -3.34
N ALA A 261 4.01 46.36 -3.84
CA ALA A 261 4.62 45.15 -4.38
C ALA A 261 4.79 44.06 -3.31
N LEU A 262 5.12 44.45 -2.07
CA LEU A 262 5.17 43.53 -0.93
C LEU A 262 3.79 42.91 -0.65
N ASN A 263 2.71 43.69 -0.68
CA ASN A 263 1.35 43.18 -0.48
C ASN A 263 0.90 42.26 -1.64
N LEU A 264 1.24 42.60 -2.88
CA LEU A 264 1.02 41.75 -4.05
C LEU A 264 1.71 40.38 -3.89
N THR A 265 2.96 40.35 -3.44
CA THR A 265 3.66 39.06 -3.21
C THR A 265 2.97 38.21 -2.14
N LYS A 266 2.44 38.84 -1.08
CA LYS A 266 1.65 38.13 -0.04
C LYS A 266 0.39 37.50 -0.64
N HIS A 267 -0.32 38.24 -1.50
CA HIS A 267 -1.50 37.71 -2.18
C HIS A 267 -1.13 36.51 -3.08
N LEU A 268 -0.12 36.66 -3.93
CA LEU A 268 0.32 35.58 -4.84
C LEU A 268 0.84 34.34 -4.12
N ILE A 269 1.49 34.49 -2.97
CA ILE A 269 1.87 33.35 -2.12
C ILE A 269 0.64 32.62 -1.57
N GLY A 270 -0.44 33.35 -1.26
CA GLY A 270 -1.72 32.74 -0.87
C GLY A 270 -2.36 31.93 -2.00
N LEU A 271 -2.18 32.35 -3.26
CA LEU A 271 -2.68 31.61 -4.43
C LEU A 271 -1.77 30.43 -4.82
N ASN A 272 -0.46 30.61 -4.74
CA ASN A 272 0.54 29.59 -5.07
C ASN A 272 1.80 29.73 -4.21
N PRO A 273 1.87 29.05 -3.05
CA PRO A 273 3.02 29.14 -2.15
C PRO A 273 4.27 28.45 -2.72
N ALA A 274 4.18 27.69 -3.82
CA ALA A 274 5.32 27.04 -4.45
C ALA A 274 6.06 27.96 -5.46
N HIS A 275 5.55 29.16 -5.74
CA HIS A 275 6.13 30.06 -6.73
C HIS A 275 7.42 30.73 -6.22
N TYR A 276 8.57 30.08 -6.42
CA TYR A 276 9.86 30.53 -5.89
C TYR A 276 10.28 31.97 -6.29
N THR A 277 9.94 32.42 -7.50
CA THR A 277 10.23 33.80 -7.93
C THR A 277 9.53 34.84 -7.07
N VAL A 278 8.29 34.59 -6.63
CA VAL A 278 7.54 35.49 -5.75
C VAL A 278 8.22 35.60 -4.40
N TRP A 279 8.69 34.49 -3.85
CA TRP A 279 9.44 34.46 -2.58
C TRP A 279 10.77 35.21 -2.66
N LEU A 280 11.54 34.99 -3.73
CA LEU A 280 12.79 35.70 -3.95
C LEU A 280 12.57 37.21 -4.04
N TYR A 281 11.53 37.63 -4.78
CA TYR A 281 11.20 39.03 -4.92
C TYR A 281 10.70 39.63 -3.60
N ARG A 282 9.86 38.91 -2.85
CA ARG A 282 9.41 39.30 -1.51
C ARG A 282 10.58 39.56 -0.57
N ALA A 283 11.53 38.63 -0.48
CA ALA A 283 12.73 38.77 0.35
C ALA A 283 13.54 40.02 -0.03
N ARG A 284 13.72 40.26 -1.34
CA ARG A 284 14.39 41.47 -1.84
C ARG A 284 13.69 42.75 -1.38
N ILE A 285 12.36 42.82 -1.50
CA ILE A 285 11.59 43.99 -1.07
C ILE A 285 11.72 44.20 0.44
N LEU A 286 11.54 43.14 1.24
CA LEU A 286 11.66 43.20 2.70
C LEU A 286 13.01 43.77 3.16
N PHE A 287 14.10 43.32 2.55
CA PHE A 287 15.45 43.77 2.91
C PHE A 287 15.73 45.19 2.41
N THR A 288 15.26 45.54 1.21
CA THR A 288 15.43 46.90 0.64
C THR A 288 14.69 47.94 1.46
N LEU A 289 13.47 47.63 1.87
CA LEU A 289 12.62 48.51 2.68
C LEU A 289 12.92 48.45 4.18
N GLN A 290 13.84 47.58 4.61
CA GLN A 290 14.16 47.35 6.02
C GLN A 290 12.91 47.08 6.87
N CYS A 291 12.01 46.24 6.35
CA CYS A 291 10.77 45.89 7.04
C CYS A 291 11.04 45.15 8.35
N ASP A 292 10.05 45.17 9.25
CA ASP A 292 10.10 44.40 10.50
C ASP A 292 10.04 42.90 10.21
N LEU A 293 11.20 42.25 10.29
CA LEU A 293 11.36 40.83 10.04
C LEU A 293 10.68 39.94 11.09
N ALA A 294 10.38 40.45 12.30
CA ALA A 294 9.62 39.71 13.30
C ALA A 294 8.15 39.60 12.88
N GLN A 295 7.57 40.66 12.31
CA GLN A 295 6.23 40.63 11.72
C GLN A 295 6.17 39.68 10.52
N GLU A 296 7.22 39.64 9.69
CA GLU A 296 7.30 38.69 8.58
C GLU A 296 7.29 37.24 9.07
N LEU A 297 8.06 36.91 10.11
CA LEU A 297 8.03 35.57 10.71
C LEU A 297 6.67 35.22 11.32
N ALA A 298 6.01 36.18 11.97
CA ALA A 298 4.67 35.97 12.52
C ALA A 298 3.63 35.67 11.43
N TRP A 299 3.74 36.31 10.26
CA TRP A 299 2.94 35.96 9.09
C TRP A 299 3.34 34.60 8.53
N LEU A 300 4.64 34.35 8.34
CA LEU A 300 5.16 33.11 7.77
C LEU A 300 4.79 31.88 8.61
N ASN A 301 4.73 32.01 9.94
CA ASN A 301 4.30 30.93 10.84
C ASN A 301 2.93 30.38 10.43
N LYS A 302 1.97 31.26 10.08
CA LYS A 302 0.62 30.85 9.66
C LYS A 302 0.67 30.05 8.35
N ILE A 303 1.38 30.58 7.36
CA ILE A 303 1.53 29.94 6.04
C ILE A 303 2.26 28.61 6.16
N ALA A 304 3.27 28.52 7.02
CA ALA A 304 4.04 27.32 7.25
C ALA A 304 3.22 26.21 7.92
N LEU A 305 2.36 26.55 8.90
CA LEU A 305 1.44 25.60 9.54
C LEU A 305 0.43 25.01 8.54
N GLU A 306 -0.03 25.82 7.58
CA GLU A 306 -0.94 25.41 6.49
C GLU A 306 -0.22 24.59 5.40
N HIS A 307 1.04 24.92 5.08
CA HIS A 307 1.78 24.37 3.94
C HIS A 307 3.16 23.80 4.33
N GLN A 308 3.19 22.89 5.30
CA GLN A 308 4.41 22.43 5.98
C GLN A 308 5.45 21.74 5.07
N LYS A 309 5.04 21.22 3.91
CA LYS A 309 5.88 20.47 2.95
C LYS A 309 6.24 21.29 1.71
N ASN A 310 6.55 22.57 1.93
CA ASN A 310 6.88 23.53 0.88
C ASN A 310 8.33 24.04 1.06
N TYR A 311 9.17 23.82 0.05
CA TYR A 311 10.58 24.22 0.09
C TYR A 311 10.78 25.73 0.24
N GLN A 312 9.96 26.53 -0.44
CA GLN A 312 10.13 27.97 -0.50
C GLN A 312 9.86 28.64 0.86
N ILE A 313 8.88 28.15 1.61
CA ILE A 313 8.59 28.63 2.98
C ILE A 313 9.80 28.46 3.89
N TRP A 314 10.40 27.26 3.90
CA TRP A 314 11.56 26.97 4.75
C TRP A 314 12.81 27.71 4.30
N HIS A 315 12.99 27.88 2.99
CA HIS A 315 14.07 28.70 2.45
C HIS A 315 13.90 30.18 2.81
N HIS A 316 12.70 30.74 2.66
CA HIS A 316 12.39 32.11 3.06
C HIS A 316 12.63 32.30 4.56
N ARG A 317 12.18 31.35 5.39
CA ARG A 317 12.44 31.36 6.83
C ARG A 317 13.94 31.41 7.14
N ASN A 318 14.76 30.60 6.47
CA ASN A 318 16.23 30.67 6.59
C ASN A 318 16.75 32.07 6.29
N GLN A 319 16.31 32.70 5.19
CA GLN A 319 16.76 34.04 4.81
C GLN A 319 16.39 35.09 5.86
N ILE A 320 15.14 35.07 6.34
CA ILE A 320 14.64 36.03 7.33
C ILE A 320 15.36 35.86 8.67
N VAL A 321 15.49 34.61 9.17
CA VAL A 321 16.18 34.32 10.44
C VAL A 321 17.68 34.63 10.35
N ASN A 322 18.32 34.33 9.21
CA ASN A 322 19.74 34.66 9.00
C ASN A 322 19.97 36.18 8.99
N MET A 323 19.05 36.95 8.37
CA MET A 323 19.13 38.41 8.34
C MET A 323 18.87 39.02 9.73
N ARG A 324 17.93 38.46 10.51
CA ARG A 324 17.70 38.86 11.91
C ARG A 324 18.87 38.53 12.83
N ASN A 325 19.66 37.51 12.50
CA ASN A 325 20.78 37.02 13.29
C ASN A 325 20.39 36.66 14.74
N THR A 326 19.20 36.09 14.94
CA THR A 326 18.75 35.51 16.22
C THR A 326 17.82 34.32 15.95
N SER A 327 17.88 33.30 16.81
CA SER A 327 16.99 32.13 16.81
C SER A 327 15.76 32.31 17.72
N ASP A 328 15.50 33.52 18.22
CA ASP A 328 14.36 33.79 19.12
C ASP A 328 13.03 33.36 18.51
N GLY A 329 12.29 32.53 19.25
CA GLY A 329 10.99 31.99 18.86
C GLY A 329 11.04 30.75 17.95
N GLU A 330 12.21 30.38 17.43
CA GLU A 330 12.33 29.25 16.51
C GLU A 330 12.07 27.89 17.19
N THR A 331 12.52 27.73 18.43
CA THR A 331 12.28 26.50 19.21
C THR A 331 10.79 26.23 19.39
N ASP A 332 10.02 27.25 19.79
CA ASP A 332 8.58 27.13 20.01
C ASP A 332 7.81 26.88 18.71
N PHE A 333 8.24 27.52 17.61
CA PHE A 333 7.64 27.30 16.30
C PHE A 333 7.92 25.88 15.79
N ILE A 334 9.15 25.39 15.92
CA ILE A 334 9.52 24.02 15.53
C ILE A 334 8.73 22.98 16.34
N ALA A 335 8.52 23.22 17.63
CA ALA A 335 7.71 22.34 18.47
C ALA A 335 6.27 22.21 17.92
N GLN A 336 5.63 23.33 17.56
CA GLN A 336 4.31 23.32 16.92
C GLN A 336 4.30 22.53 15.60
N MET A 337 5.35 22.66 14.79
CA MET A 337 5.46 21.94 13.53
C MET A 337 5.60 20.42 13.74
N PHE A 338 6.34 20.01 14.78
CA PHE A 338 6.47 18.59 15.12
C PHE A 338 5.23 18.00 15.79
N ASP A 339 4.41 18.80 16.47
CA ASP A 339 3.11 18.35 16.97
C ASP A 339 2.14 18.02 15.81
N LEU A 340 2.35 18.61 14.62
CA LEU A 340 1.60 18.30 13.40
C LEU A 340 2.20 17.13 12.61
N ASP A 341 3.52 17.15 12.39
CA ASP A 341 4.26 16.06 11.71
C ASP A 341 5.66 15.90 12.31
N ALA A 342 5.79 15.00 13.28
CA ALA A 342 7.05 14.67 13.96
C ALA A 342 8.16 14.12 13.05
N LYS A 343 7.86 13.83 11.78
CA LYS A 343 8.78 13.27 10.79
C LYS A 343 9.01 14.20 9.60
N ASN A 344 8.53 15.44 9.67
CA ASN A 344 8.69 16.42 8.60
C ASN A 344 10.18 16.71 8.32
N TYR A 345 10.62 16.33 7.12
CA TYR A 345 12.03 16.44 6.70
C TYR A 345 12.53 17.88 6.67
N HIS A 346 11.69 18.84 6.27
CA HIS A 346 12.08 20.24 6.22
C HIS A 346 12.31 20.81 7.62
N VAL A 347 11.44 20.46 8.57
CA VAL A 347 11.57 20.91 9.97
C VAL A 347 12.86 20.37 10.58
N TRP A 348 13.17 19.08 10.38
CA TRP A 348 14.42 18.47 10.87
C TRP A 348 15.65 19.10 10.23
N SER A 349 15.64 19.29 8.91
CA SER A 349 16.75 19.95 8.19
C SER A 349 16.95 21.40 8.64
N TYR A 350 15.85 22.12 8.85
CA TYR A 350 15.85 23.49 9.36
C TYR A 350 16.41 23.56 10.79
N ARG A 351 16.02 22.61 11.65
CA ARG A 351 16.52 22.52 13.02
C ARG A 351 18.02 22.25 13.07
N GLN A 352 18.54 21.36 12.23
CA GLN A 352 19.99 21.15 12.10
C GLN A 352 20.72 22.43 11.67
N TRP A 353 20.16 23.15 10.69
CA TRP A 353 20.71 24.43 10.29
C TRP A 353 20.73 25.45 11.43
N LEU A 354 19.68 25.55 12.26
CA LEU A 354 19.66 26.42 13.43
C LEU A 354 20.76 26.07 14.44
N VAL A 355 20.90 24.77 14.74
CA VAL A 355 21.92 24.27 15.67
C VAL A 355 23.31 24.70 15.21
N GLN A 356 23.62 24.51 13.92
CA GLN A 356 24.91 24.92 13.36
C GLN A 356 25.07 26.44 13.28
N ARG A 357 24.04 27.18 12.86
CA ARG A 357 24.10 28.63 12.59
C ARG A 357 24.22 29.46 13.86
N PHE A 358 23.64 29.00 14.96
CA PHE A 358 23.56 29.71 16.23
C PHE A 358 24.28 29.00 17.38
N ASP A 359 25.05 27.95 17.08
CA ASP A 359 25.83 27.17 18.06
C ASP A 359 24.96 26.65 19.22
N LEU A 360 23.83 26.01 18.88
CA LEU A 360 22.81 25.56 19.86
C LEU A 360 23.04 24.13 20.38
N TRP A 361 24.19 23.52 20.07
CA TRP A 361 24.46 22.10 20.35
C TRP A 361 24.26 21.73 21.82
N ASP A 362 24.73 22.59 22.73
CA ASP A 362 24.73 22.35 24.17
C ASP A 362 23.54 23.02 24.88
N GLN A 363 22.55 23.50 24.12
CA GLN A 363 21.36 24.22 24.63
C GLN A 363 20.13 23.30 24.73
N GLY A 364 20.32 22.08 25.21
CA GLY A 364 19.21 21.12 25.43
C GLY A 364 18.86 20.25 24.21
N GLU A 365 19.71 20.24 23.17
CA GLU A 365 19.38 19.57 21.90
C GLU A 365 19.41 18.04 22.02
N LEU A 366 20.28 17.49 22.87
CA LEU A 366 20.30 16.06 23.15
C LEU A 366 19.05 15.64 23.93
N GLU A 367 18.64 16.41 24.92
CA GLU A 367 17.43 16.24 25.71
C GLU A 367 16.18 16.31 24.83
N PHE A 368 16.16 17.21 23.85
CA PHE A 368 15.11 17.27 22.85
C PHE A 368 14.97 15.96 22.07
N THR A 369 16.08 15.35 21.66
CA THR A 369 16.05 14.04 20.98
C THR A 369 15.43 12.96 21.88
N GLU A 370 15.70 13.00 23.19
CA GLU A 370 15.09 12.07 24.14
C GLU A 370 13.58 12.28 24.28
N VAL A 371 13.11 13.53 24.34
CA VAL A 371 11.68 13.83 24.38
C VAL A 371 10.98 13.25 23.14
N MET A 372 11.57 13.45 21.96
CA MET A 372 11.01 12.94 20.71
C MET A 372 11.00 11.40 20.66
N LEU A 373 12.07 10.74 21.13
CA LEU A 373 12.17 9.28 21.16
C LEU A 373 11.33 8.64 22.26
N ARG A 374 11.04 9.35 23.37
CA ARG A 374 10.06 8.91 24.37
C ARG A 374 8.63 8.95 23.80
N LYS A 375 8.30 9.94 22.97
CA LYS A 375 7.02 10.02 22.26
C LYS A 375 6.87 8.91 21.21
N ASP A 376 7.88 8.72 20.35
CA ASP A 376 7.93 7.64 19.36
C ASP A 376 9.36 7.11 19.20
N VAL A 377 9.65 5.98 19.86
CA VAL A 377 10.97 5.33 19.77
C VAL A 377 11.30 4.85 18.35
N ARG A 378 10.32 4.73 17.45
CA ARG A 378 10.52 4.34 16.04
C ARG A 378 10.79 5.55 15.14
N ASN A 379 10.77 6.78 15.65
CA ASN A 379 11.03 7.98 14.86
C ASN A 379 12.48 8.05 14.38
N ASN A 380 12.75 7.57 13.16
CA ASN A 380 14.08 7.55 12.57
C ASN A 380 14.69 8.96 12.42
N SER A 381 13.88 9.99 12.22
CA SER A 381 14.38 11.37 12.12
C SER A 381 14.95 11.85 13.46
N ALA A 382 14.34 11.48 14.57
CA ALA A 382 14.86 11.78 15.91
C ALA A 382 16.16 10.99 16.21
N TRP A 383 16.26 9.73 15.79
CA TRP A 383 17.52 8.96 15.87
C TRP A 383 18.63 9.57 15.02
N ASN A 384 18.31 9.99 13.80
CA ASN A 384 19.24 10.69 12.93
C ASN A 384 19.70 12.02 13.53
N HIS A 385 18.77 12.77 14.13
CA HIS A 385 19.11 14.03 14.79
C HIS A 385 19.97 13.81 16.03
N ARG A 386 19.71 12.76 16.82
CA ARG A 386 20.57 12.36 17.93
C ARG A 386 21.99 12.04 17.45
N TRP A 387 22.13 11.31 16.34
CA TRP A 387 23.44 11.06 15.71
C TRP A 387 24.14 12.37 15.32
N TYR A 388 23.40 13.28 14.69
CA TYR A 388 23.89 14.60 14.29
C TYR A 388 24.40 15.40 15.50
N VAL A 389 23.63 15.48 16.59
CA VAL A 389 24.04 16.23 17.80
C VAL A 389 25.32 15.68 18.42
N ILE A 390 25.47 14.35 18.45
CA ILE A 390 26.61 13.69 19.12
C ILE A 390 27.88 13.73 18.27
N ASN A 391 27.76 13.51 16.95
CA ASN A 391 28.92 13.34 16.08
C ASN A 391 29.16 14.55 15.15
N GLY A 392 28.24 15.52 15.12
CA GLY A 392 28.25 16.62 14.15
C GLY A 392 29.42 17.59 14.29
N ARG A 393 30.09 17.60 15.45
CA ARG A 393 31.25 18.45 15.74
C ARG A 393 32.59 17.71 15.79
N GLU A 394 32.66 16.46 15.27
CA GLU A 394 33.92 15.70 15.26
C GLU A 394 35.03 16.42 14.47
N MET A 395 34.70 17.08 13.35
CA MET A 395 35.66 17.86 12.56
C MET A 395 36.17 19.11 13.30
N GLU A 396 35.44 19.56 14.32
CA GLU A 396 35.81 20.69 15.18
C GLU A 396 36.63 20.23 16.40
N GLY A 397 36.95 18.92 16.49
CA GLY A 397 37.70 18.33 17.59
C GLY A 397 36.85 17.99 18.82
N VAL A 398 35.51 18.11 18.73
CA VAL A 398 34.60 17.67 19.80
C VAL A 398 34.38 16.16 19.67
N PRO A 399 34.72 15.35 20.69
CA PRO A 399 34.59 13.90 20.59
C PRO A 399 33.14 13.45 20.43
N GLY A 400 32.91 12.52 19.49
CA GLY A 400 31.63 11.83 19.28
C GLY A 400 31.64 10.42 19.87
N VAL A 401 31.01 9.46 19.19
CA VAL A 401 30.97 8.04 19.63
C VAL A 401 32.33 7.32 19.54
N SER A 402 33.35 7.96 18.98
CA SER A 402 34.74 7.51 19.08
C SER A 402 35.28 7.59 20.50
N ASP A 403 34.80 8.54 21.31
CA ASP A 403 35.07 8.59 22.74
C ASP A 403 34.39 7.46 23.50
N ARG A 404 35.08 6.90 24.48
CA ARG A 404 34.63 5.71 25.22
C ARG A 404 33.37 6.01 26.05
N ASP A 405 33.36 7.11 26.80
CA ASP A 405 32.28 7.39 27.74
C ASP A 405 31.00 7.77 26.99
N ILE A 406 31.13 8.54 25.90
CA ILE A 406 30.02 8.87 25.00
C ILE A 406 29.46 7.59 24.37
N ARG A 407 30.33 6.71 23.88
CA ARG A 407 29.91 5.44 23.28
C ARG A 407 29.16 4.54 24.25
N GLU A 408 29.69 4.35 25.46
CA GLU A 408 29.05 3.52 26.48
C GLU A 408 27.66 4.06 26.85
N ARG A 409 27.52 5.39 26.97
CA ARG A 409 26.22 6.06 27.18
C ARG A 409 25.25 5.78 26.03
N GLU A 410 25.67 5.93 24.78
CA GLU A 410 24.80 5.75 23.62
C GLU A 410 24.40 4.29 23.39
N ILE A 411 25.28 3.33 23.68
CA ILE A 411 24.94 1.90 23.66
C ILE A 411 23.92 1.58 24.75
N ALA A 412 24.08 2.13 25.96
CA ALA A 412 23.11 1.95 27.04
C ALA A 412 21.73 2.53 26.66
N PHE A 413 21.70 3.72 26.07
CA PHE A 413 20.48 4.34 25.55
C PHE A 413 19.81 3.47 24.47
N THR A 414 20.59 2.97 23.53
CA THR A 414 20.09 2.10 22.44
C THR A 414 19.57 0.77 22.98
N LYS A 415 20.24 0.17 23.97
CA LYS A 415 19.76 -1.03 24.66
C LYS A 415 18.40 -0.82 25.32
N ALA A 416 18.19 0.31 26.00
CA ALA A 416 16.90 0.64 26.62
C ALA A 416 15.78 0.78 25.58
N ALA A 417 16.08 1.40 24.43
CA ALA A 417 15.15 1.50 23.32
C ALA A 417 14.80 0.13 22.71
N LEU A 418 15.80 -0.75 22.54
CA LEU A 418 15.59 -2.11 22.05
C LEU A 418 14.78 -2.97 23.02
N ALA A 419 14.97 -2.80 24.34
CA ALA A 419 14.17 -3.50 25.34
C ALA A 419 12.68 -3.12 25.25
N THR A 420 12.39 -1.87 24.88
CA THR A 420 11.03 -1.38 24.67
C THR A 420 10.44 -1.85 23.34
N ALA A 421 11.24 -1.85 22.27
CA ALA A 421 10.80 -2.23 20.92
C ALA A 421 11.85 -3.07 20.18
N PRO A 422 11.93 -4.39 20.42
CA PRO A 422 12.96 -5.26 19.84
C PRO A 422 13.00 -5.29 18.32
N GLN A 423 11.85 -5.11 17.66
CA GLN A 423 11.73 -5.10 16.20
C GLN A 423 11.93 -3.70 15.57
N ASN A 424 12.32 -2.69 16.36
CA ASN A 424 12.53 -1.33 15.86
C ASN A 424 13.84 -1.19 15.07
N ARG A 425 13.74 -1.14 13.74
CA ARG A 425 14.89 -0.98 12.85
C ARG A 425 15.77 0.25 13.15
N SER A 426 15.17 1.38 13.57
CA SER A 426 15.91 2.62 13.79
C SER A 426 16.97 2.47 14.89
N ALA A 427 16.62 1.79 16.00
CA ALA A 427 17.56 1.52 17.10
C ALA A 427 18.68 0.55 16.67
N TRP A 428 18.37 -0.49 15.88
CA TRP A 428 19.39 -1.39 15.33
C TRP A 428 20.34 -0.68 14.38
N ASN A 429 19.80 0.16 13.49
CA ASN A 429 20.62 0.95 12.57
C ASN A 429 21.53 1.92 13.34
N TYR A 430 21.01 2.56 14.40
CA TYR A 430 21.80 3.45 15.26
C TYR A 430 22.93 2.70 15.98
N LEU A 431 22.64 1.52 16.55
CA LEU A 431 23.65 0.64 17.16
C LEU A 431 24.76 0.26 16.15
N ARG A 432 24.38 -0.09 14.92
CA ARG A 432 25.33 -0.38 13.83
C ARG A 432 26.13 0.85 13.42
N GLY A 433 25.52 2.05 13.47
CA GLY A 433 26.21 3.32 13.27
C GLY A 433 27.31 3.53 14.31
N ILE A 434 27.00 3.37 15.60
CA ILE A 434 27.98 3.46 16.69
C ILE A 434 29.13 2.48 16.44
N GLN A 435 28.80 1.21 16.17
CA GLN A 435 29.80 0.17 15.95
C GLN A 435 30.75 0.49 14.79
N ARG A 436 30.22 0.98 13.66
CA ARG A 436 31.05 1.31 12.48
C ARG A 436 31.91 2.55 12.65
N HIS A 437 31.53 3.45 13.57
CA HIS A 437 32.18 4.74 13.79
C HIS A 437 32.98 4.77 15.10
N SER A 438 33.28 3.61 15.66
CA SER A 438 34.08 3.44 16.88
C SER A 438 34.88 2.14 16.82
N ASP A 439 35.75 1.92 17.80
CA ASP A 439 36.63 0.74 17.88
C ASP A 439 35.91 -0.56 18.32
N ILE A 440 34.58 -0.63 18.21
CA ILE A 440 33.81 -1.81 18.61
C ILE A 440 33.84 -2.87 17.50
N ALA A 441 34.27 -4.08 17.85
CA ALA A 441 34.24 -5.21 16.95
C ALA A 441 32.79 -5.68 16.77
N LEU A 442 32.46 -6.23 15.60
CA LEU A 442 31.09 -6.69 15.32
C LEU A 442 30.63 -7.77 16.33
N GLN A 443 31.56 -8.62 16.76
CA GLN A 443 31.35 -9.68 17.74
C GLN A 443 30.89 -9.15 19.10
N ASP A 444 31.29 -7.93 19.49
CA ASP A 444 30.90 -7.33 20.77
C ASP A 444 29.40 -7.01 20.83
N LEU A 445 28.72 -6.96 19.69
CA LEU A 445 27.26 -6.80 19.62
C LEU A 445 26.50 -8.12 19.82
N LYS A 446 27.17 -9.27 19.78
CA LYS A 446 26.56 -10.61 19.88
C LYS A 446 25.64 -10.75 21.11
N PRO A 447 26.06 -10.38 22.34
CA PRO A 447 25.20 -10.53 23.52
C PRO A 447 23.91 -9.69 23.45
N ILE A 448 23.96 -8.55 22.74
CA ILE A 448 22.78 -7.70 22.54
C ILE A 448 21.81 -8.39 21.59
N ALA A 449 22.30 -8.98 20.51
CA ALA A 449 21.46 -9.65 19.52
C ALA A 449 20.87 -10.97 20.06
N GLU A 450 21.64 -11.75 20.82
CA GLU A 450 21.18 -12.99 21.48
C GLU A 450 20.04 -12.76 22.47
N THR A 451 19.93 -11.54 23.04
CA THR A 451 18.79 -11.16 23.90
C THR A 451 17.45 -11.20 23.15
N TYR A 452 17.46 -11.06 21.82
CA TYR A 452 16.25 -10.92 21.00
C TYR A 452 16.11 -11.97 19.90
N ALA A 453 17.11 -12.83 19.70
CA ALA A 453 17.06 -13.94 18.77
C ALA A 453 17.98 -15.07 19.24
N ASP A 454 17.45 -16.30 19.27
CA ASP A 454 18.18 -17.49 19.68
C ASP A 454 17.70 -18.68 18.83
N LEU A 455 18.62 -19.31 18.09
CA LEU A 455 18.32 -20.47 17.25
C LEU A 455 17.92 -21.71 18.06
N SER A 456 18.44 -21.85 19.28
CA SER A 456 18.12 -22.98 20.15
C SER A 456 16.68 -22.91 20.66
N SER A 457 16.09 -21.72 20.62
CA SER A 457 14.73 -21.43 21.07
C SER A 457 13.95 -20.63 20.01
N PRO A 458 13.55 -21.23 18.87
CA PRO A 458 12.90 -20.50 17.77
C PRO A 458 11.64 -19.71 18.19
N GLY A 459 10.92 -20.18 19.21
CA GLY A 459 9.77 -19.48 19.80
C GLY A 459 10.11 -18.18 20.54
N ASN A 460 11.39 -17.89 20.80
CA ASN A 460 11.87 -16.71 21.50
C ASN A 460 12.51 -15.66 20.57
N ILE A 461 12.45 -15.86 19.25
CA ILE A 461 12.91 -14.87 18.29
C ILE A 461 11.93 -13.70 18.26
N ARG A 462 12.38 -12.57 18.78
CA ARG A 462 11.61 -11.32 18.93
C ARG A 462 12.05 -10.23 17.95
N SER A 463 13.18 -10.42 17.28
CA SER A 463 13.71 -9.44 16.33
C SER A 463 14.35 -10.07 15.09
N SER A 464 13.83 -9.74 13.91
CA SER A 464 14.46 -10.11 12.64
C SER A 464 15.76 -9.32 12.40
N HIS A 465 15.91 -8.15 13.00
CA HIS A 465 17.15 -7.38 12.95
C HIS A 465 18.25 -8.00 13.83
N ALA A 466 17.86 -8.61 14.96
CA ALA A 466 18.80 -9.38 15.77
C ALA A 466 19.26 -10.64 15.03
N LEU A 467 18.35 -11.35 14.35
CA LEU A 467 18.71 -12.49 13.49
C LEU A 467 19.70 -12.10 12.38
N ASP A 468 19.45 -10.99 11.67
CA ASP A 468 20.36 -10.50 10.61
C ASP A 468 21.75 -10.18 11.18
N LEU A 469 21.80 -9.50 12.33
CA LEU A 469 23.07 -9.19 13.00
C LEU A 469 23.81 -10.46 13.47
N LEU A 470 23.11 -11.42 14.07
CA LEU A 470 23.72 -12.69 14.48
C LEU A 470 24.22 -13.49 13.29
N ALA A 471 23.45 -13.55 12.19
CA ALA A 471 23.89 -14.22 10.97
C ALA A 471 25.19 -13.59 10.43
N GLU A 472 25.31 -12.25 10.47
CA GLU A 472 26.53 -11.54 10.08
C GLU A 472 27.72 -11.86 11.01
N ILE A 473 27.49 -11.94 12.32
CA ILE A 473 28.52 -12.27 13.32
C ILE A 473 29.00 -13.71 13.15
N LEU A 474 28.06 -14.66 13.05
CA LEU A 474 28.36 -16.10 12.93
C LEU A 474 28.98 -16.45 11.57
N ALA A 475 28.78 -15.62 10.56
CA ALA A 475 29.45 -15.78 9.27
C ALA A 475 30.96 -15.46 9.32
N LEU A 476 31.46 -14.83 10.40
CA LEU A 476 32.89 -14.50 10.54
C LEU A 476 33.76 -15.71 10.88
N GLU A 477 33.16 -16.76 11.46
CA GLU A 477 33.85 -17.96 11.91
C GLU A 477 33.34 -19.19 11.14
N LYS A 478 34.24 -20.07 10.69
CA LYS A 478 33.86 -21.23 9.87
C LYS A 478 33.01 -22.23 10.67
N GLU A 479 33.28 -22.37 11.96
CA GLU A 479 32.55 -23.27 12.86
C GLU A 479 31.07 -22.91 12.99
N THR A 480 30.70 -21.64 12.79
CA THR A 480 29.33 -21.14 12.94
C THR A 480 28.64 -20.78 11.61
N ALA A 481 29.26 -21.11 10.48
CA ALA A 481 28.71 -20.82 9.15
C ALA A 481 27.36 -21.52 8.89
N ALA A 482 27.17 -22.73 9.44
CA ALA A 482 25.90 -23.45 9.34
C ALA A 482 24.76 -22.73 10.08
N ASP A 483 25.04 -22.21 11.28
CA ASP A 483 24.07 -21.44 12.07
C ASP A 483 23.72 -20.12 11.37
N ALA A 484 24.72 -19.44 10.79
CA ALA A 484 24.51 -18.25 9.97
C ALA A 484 23.58 -18.54 8.78
N TYR A 485 23.81 -19.64 8.08
CA TYR A 485 22.95 -20.08 6.96
C TYR A 485 21.52 -20.32 7.42
N GLN A 486 21.33 -21.00 8.56
CA GLN A 486 20.02 -21.28 9.13
C GLN A 486 19.28 -20.00 9.55
N MET A 487 19.97 -19.02 10.15
CA MET A 487 19.36 -17.73 10.49
C MET A 487 18.91 -16.96 9.25
N LEU A 488 19.71 -16.96 8.17
CA LEU A 488 19.32 -16.34 6.90
C LEU A 488 18.13 -17.06 6.25
N ASP A 489 18.04 -18.39 6.41
CA ASP A 489 16.89 -19.16 5.93
C ASP A 489 15.62 -18.82 6.70
N LEU A 490 15.71 -18.68 8.03
CA LEU A 490 14.59 -18.23 8.86
C LEU A 490 14.12 -16.81 8.48
N LEU A 491 15.06 -15.91 8.16
CA LEU A 491 14.72 -14.58 7.63
C LEU A 491 13.99 -14.68 6.28
N ALA A 492 14.48 -15.52 5.37
CA ALA A 492 13.90 -15.76 4.06
C ALA A 492 12.48 -16.35 4.11
N GLN A 493 12.24 -17.29 5.01
CA GLN A 493 11.00 -18.08 5.03
C GLN A 493 9.95 -17.54 6.00
N THR A 494 10.37 -16.96 7.13
CA THR A 494 9.46 -16.67 8.25
C THR A 494 9.48 -15.19 8.65
N TYR A 495 10.65 -14.64 8.95
CA TYR A 495 10.72 -13.36 9.66
C TYR A 495 10.77 -12.12 8.75
N ASP A 496 11.15 -12.30 7.48
CA ASP A 496 11.25 -11.22 6.50
C ASP A 496 11.15 -11.70 5.04
N PRO A 497 10.07 -12.41 4.66
CA PRO A 497 9.93 -13.06 3.36
C PRO A 497 9.88 -12.07 2.18
N VAL A 498 9.53 -10.81 2.42
CA VAL A 498 9.55 -9.75 1.40
C VAL A 498 10.95 -9.53 0.80
N ARG A 499 12.01 -9.86 1.56
CA ARG A 499 13.42 -9.78 1.13
C ARG A 499 14.03 -11.16 0.86
N ILE A 500 13.23 -12.18 0.56
CA ILE A 500 13.71 -13.56 0.30
C ILE A 500 14.90 -13.63 -0.68
N ASN A 501 14.87 -12.86 -1.76
CA ASN A 501 15.96 -12.84 -2.74
C ASN A 501 17.25 -12.24 -2.16
N TYR A 502 17.13 -11.24 -1.29
CA TYR A 502 18.28 -10.65 -0.60
C TYR A 502 18.89 -11.64 0.40
N TRP A 503 18.07 -12.37 1.14
CA TRP A 503 18.56 -13.38 2.09
C TRP A 503 19.22 -14.57 1.39
N LYS A 504 18.63 -15.05 0.28
CA LYS A 504 19.26 -16.08 -0.57
C LYS A 504 20.58 -15.62 -1.17
N TYR A 505 20.66 -14.35 -1.57
CA TYR A 505 21.93 -13.76 -1.99
C TYR A 505 22.94 -13.75 -0.84
N ARG A 506 22.57 -13.29 0.36
CA ARG A 506 23.43 -13.35 1.55
C ARG A 506 23.89 -14.78 1.88
N GLN A 507 23.02 -15.77 1.74
CA GLN A 507 23.38 -17.20 1.91
C GLN A 507 24.43 -17.64 0.89
N SER A 508 24.32 -17.22 -0.36
CA SER A 508 25.30 -17.55 -1.41
C SER A 508 26.70 -16.96 -1.17
N LEU A 509 26.82 -15.98 -0.26
CA LEU A 509 28.10 -15.41 0.15
C LEU A 509 28.77 -16.18 1.29
N LEU A 510 28.05 -17.07 1.97
CA LEU A 510 28.65 -17.99 2.94
C LEU A 510 29.34 -19.09 2.12
N ASP A 511 30.62 -19.35 2.38
CA ASP A 511 31.35 -20.49 1.79
C ASP A 511 30.48 -21.75 1.87
N ASP A 512 30.33 -22.51 0.76
CA ASP A 512 29.45 -23.70 0.66
C ASP A 512 29.54 -24.57 1.93
N PRO A 513 28.56 -24.46 2.87
CA PRO A 513 28.65 -25.15 4.15
C PRO A 513 28.44 -26.66 3.99
N LEU A 514 27.88 -27.07 2.85
CA LEU A 514 27.54 -28.43 2.48
C LEU A 514 28.40 -28.84 1.29
N GLY A 515 29.71 -29.00 1.54
CA GLY A 515 30.69 -29.38 0.53
C GLY A 515 30.11 -30.33 -0.52
N SER A 516 29.90 -29.78 -1.72
CA SER A 516 29.44 -30.53 -2.89
C SER A 516 30.54 -31.49 -3.36
N SER A 517 30.69 -32.60 -2.65
CA SER A 517 31.43 -33.77 -3.10
C SER A 517 30.61 -34.52 -4.15
N SER A 518 30.45 -33.95 -5.34
CA SER A 518 30.10 -34.70 -6.54
C SER A 518 30.35 -33.87 -7.80
N VAL A 519 31.62 -33.65 -8.12
CA VAL A 519 32.02 -33.65 -9.53
C VAL A 519 32.85 -34.91 -9.75
N GLN A 520 32.11 -36.01 -9.92
CA GLN A 520 32.66 -37.18 -10.59
C GLN A 520 32.91 -36.77 -12.05
N THR A 521 34.17 -36.86 -12.43
CA THR A 521 34.65 -37.01 -13.80
C THR A 521 33.73 -37.87 -14.66
N ALA A 522 33.32 -37.37 -15.83
CA ALA A 522 33.22 -38.14 -17.07
C ALA A 522 32.96 -37.20 -18.28
N VAL A 523 33.97 -37.20 -19.18
CA VAL A 523 33.95 -37.00 -20.64
C VAL A 523 33.22 -35.78 -21.22
#